data_AF-O86198-F1
#
_entry.id   AF-O86198-F1
#
_cell.length_a   1.000
_cell.length_b   1.000
_cell.length_c   1.000
_cell.angle_alpha   90.00
_cell.angle_beta   90.00
_cell.angle_gamma   90.00
#
_symmetry.space_group_name_H-M   'P 1'
#
loop_
_entity.id
_entity.type
_entity.pdbx_description
1 polymer ?
#
loop_
_entity_poly.entity_id
_entity_poly.type
_entity_poly.pdbx_seq_one_letter_code
_entity_poly.pdbx_strand_id
1 'polypeptide(L)' 'MSIVNKKVKKAVIPVAGLGTRMLPATKAIPKEMLPLVDKPLIQYVVNECIAAGINEIILVTHSS' A
#
# COMPACT_ATOMS: atom_id res chain seq x y z
N MET A 1 -26.08 0.08 26.14
CA MET A 1 -25.51 -0.58 24.94
C MET A 1 -24.47 0.36 24.34
N SER A 2 -23.25 0.35 24.86
CA SER A 2 -22.15 1.14 24.32
C SER A 2 -21.64 0.43 23.06
N ILE A 3 -22.08 0.87 21.90
CA ILE A 3 -21.39 0.57 20.65
C ILE A 3 -20.01 1.22 20.74
N VAL A 4 -19.02 0.47 21.23
CA VAL A 4 -17.63 0.92 21.22
C VAL A 4 -17.26 1.10 19.75
N ASN A 5 -17.29 2.36 19.30
CA ASN A 5 -16.86 2.75 17.98
C ASN A 5 -15.35 2.50 17.92
N LYS A 6 -14.94 1.26 17.60
CA LYS A 6 -13.54 0.90 17.37
C LYS A 6 -13.09 1.69 16.15
N LYS A 7 -12.55 2.88 16.39
CA LYS A 7 -11.94 3.71 15.35
C LYS A 7 -10.96 2.84 14.56
N VAL A 8 -11.10 2.81 13.24
CA VAL A 8 -10.17 2.12 12.37
C VAL A 8 -8.82 2.84 12.48
N LYS A 9 -7.83 2.18 13.08
CA LYS A 9 -6.50 2.75 13.32
C LYS A 9 -5.44 2.21 12.37
N LYS A 10 -5.69 1.04 11.78
CA LYS A 10 -4.70 0.29 10.99
C LYS A 10 -5.21 0.02 9.58
N ALA A 11 -4.35 0.24 8.59
CA ALA A 11 -4.53 -0.20 7.21
C ALA A 11 -3.52 -1.31 6.90
N VAL A 12 -3.98 -2.37 6.25
CA VAL A 12 -3.12 -3.45 5.75
C VAL A 12 -3.07 -3.35 4.23
N ILE A 13 -1.87 -3.18 3.67
CA ILE A 13 -1.65 -3.07 2.24
C ILE A 13 -0.84 -4.29 1.77
N PRO A 14 -1.46 -5.21 1.01
CA PRO A 14 -0.75 -6.36 0.46
C PRO A 14 0.09 -5.91 -0.75
N VAL A 15 1.41 -6.01 -0.61
CA VAL A 15 2.41 -5.59 -1.62
C VAL A 15 3.35 -6.75 -2.01
N ALA A 16 2.88 -7.99 -1.86
CA ALA A 16 3.64 -9.22 -2.12
C ALA A 16 3.56 -9.72 -3.58
N GLY A 17 2.96 -8.94 -4.49
CA GLY A 17 2.66 -9.42 -5.85
C GLY A 17 3.79 -9.20 -6.85
N LEU A 18 4.16 -10.25 -7.60
CA LEU A 18 5.25 -10.23 -8.61
C LEU A 18 5.02 -9.34 -9.86
N GLY A 19 3.86 -8.68 -9.97
CA GLY A 19 3.62 -7.72 -11.05
C GLY A 19 3.68 -8.25 -12.48
N THR A 20 3.48 -9.54 -12.73
CA THR A 20 3.76 -10.19 -14.03
C THR A 20 3.12 -9.55 -15.28
N ARG A 21 2.04 -8.79 -15.14
CA ARG A 21 1.39 -8.02 -16.24
C ARG A 21 2.13 -6.74 -16.64
N MET A 22 3.04 -6.27 -15.80
CA MET A 22 3.82 -5.04 -15.99
C MET A 22 5.29 -5.37 -16.33
N LEU A 23 5.57 -6.60 -16.76
CA LEU A 23 6.87 -6.97 -17.28
C LEU A 23 7.14 -6.22 -18.60
N PRO A 24 8.38 -5.77 -18.85
CA PRO A 24 9.60 -6.05 -18.07
C PRO A 24 9.84 -5.11 -16.89
N ALA A 25 9.06 -4.04 -16.74
CA ALA A 25 9.30 -2.99 -15.74
C ALA A 25 9.31 -3.51 -14.29
N THR A 26 8.49 -4.52 -14.00
CA THR A 26 8.37 -5.10 -12.65
C THR A 26 9.22 -6.35 -12.43
N LYS A 27 10.20 -6.63 -13.29
CA LYS A 27 11.08 -7.80 -13.14
C LYS A 27 12.04 -7.66 -11.96
N ALA A 28 12.51 -6.43 -11.71
CA ALA A 28 13.50 -6.12 -10.67
C ALA A 28 12.98 -5.10 -9.63
N ILE A 29 11.81 -4.50 -9.90
CA ILE A 29 11.22 -3.47 -9.05
C ILE A 29 9.79 -3.90 -8.72
N PRO A 30 9.35 -3.84 -7.46
CA PRO A 30 7.95 -4.10 -7.10
C PRO A 30 7.01 -3.20 -7.89
N LYS A 31 5.85 -3.72 -8.29
CA LYS A 31 4.84 -2.95 -9.06
C LYS A 31 4.35 -1.73 -8.29
N GLU A 32 4.32 -1.79 -6.97
CA GLU A 32 3.87 -0.73 -6.07
C GLU A 32 4.87 0.44 -6.01
N MET A 33 6.13 0.20 -6.42
CA MET A 33 7.18 1.21 -6.52
C MET A 33 7.25 1.85 -7.92
N LEU A 34 6.42 1.43 -8.87
CA LEU A 34 6.34 2.08 -10.17
C LEU A 34 5.89 3.55 -9.98
N PRO A 35 6.61 4.52 -10.58
CA PRO A 35 6.26 5.92 -10.45
C PRO A 35 5.04 6.26 -11.31
N LEU A 36 4.07 6.94 -10.70
CA LEU A 36 3.06 7.71 -11.42
C LEU A 36 3.53 9.16 -11.44
N VAL A 37 4.02 9.59 -12.60
CA VAL A 37 4.71 10.87 -12.82
C VAL A 37 6.02 10.95 -12.03
N ASP A 38 5.96 11.39 -10.78
CA ASP A 38 7.12 11.67 -9.91
C ASP A 38 7.11 10.87 -8.61
N LYS A 39 6.00 10.18 -8.29
CA LYS A 39 5.80 9.48 -7.00
C LYS A 39 5.45 8.02 -7.21
N PRO A 40 5.98 7.09 -6.40
CA PRO A 40 5.61 5.68 -6.47
C PRO A 40 4.13 5.48 -6.12
N LEU A 41 3.48 4.51 -6.75
CA LEU A 41 2.06 4.20 -6.53
C LEU A 41 1.72 4.01 -5.05
N ILE A 42 2.59 3.34 -4.27
CA ILE A 42 2.39 3.12 -2.84
C ILE A 42 2.23 4.41 -2.04
N GLN A 43 2.88 5.51 -2.48
CA GLN A 43 2.80 6.80 -1.79
C GLN A 43 1.39 7.40 -1.89
N TYR A 44 0.70 7.21 -3.01
CA TYR A 44 -0.69 7.66 -3.15
C TYR A 44 -1.62 6.91 -2.19
N VAL A 45 -1.45 5.59 -2.09
CA VAL A 45 -2.26 4.75 -1.19
C VAL A 45 -2.00 5.10 0.28
N VAL A 46 -0.74 5.33 0.65
CA VAL A 46 -0.36 5.77 2.01
C VAL A 46 -0.97 7.13 2.34
N ASN A 47 -0.91 8.09 1.41
CA ASN A 47 -1.51 9.40 1.61
C ASN A 47 -3.03 9.33 1.75
N GLU A 48 -3.69 8.45 1.01
CA GLU A 48 -5.12 8.19 1.15
C GLU A 48 -5.46 7.62 2.53
N CYS A 49 -4.66 6.67 3.04
CA CYS A 49 -4.82 6.14 4.39
C CYS A 49 -4.67 7.25 5.46
N ILE A 50 -3.67 8.11 5.31
CA ILE A 50 -3.44 9.24 6.22
C ILE A 50 -4.61 10.22 6.17
N ALA A 51 -5.11 10.56 4.97
CA ALA A 51 -6.26 11.44 4.78
C ALA A 51 -7.55 10.84 5.40
N ALA A 52 -7.68 9.51 5.41
CA ALA A 52 -8.76 8.79 6.08
C ALA A 52 -8.60 8.71 7.62
N GLY A 53 -7.53 9.27 8.19
CA GLY A 53 -7.26 9.25 9.63
C GLY A 53 -6.69 7.92 10.14
N ILE A 54 -6.07 7.13 9.26
CA ILE A 54 -5.39 5.88 9.61
C ILE A 54 -3.90 6.17 9.82
N ASN A 55 -3.42 5.97 11.04
CA ASN A 55 -2.04 6.28 11.43
C ASN A 55 -1.11 5.08 11.38
N GLU A 56 -1.63 3.86 11.44
CA GLU A 56 -0.82 2.64 11.38
C GLU A 56 -0.98 1.98 10.01
N ILE A 57 0.11 1.84 9.26
CA ILE A 57 0.11 1.19 7.95
C ILE A 57 0.97 -0.06 8.04
N ILE A 58 0.41 -1.19 7.65
CA ILE A 58 1.05 -2.50 7.69
C ILE A 58 1.21 -2.96 6.23
N LEU A 59 2.46 -3.12 5.81
CA LEU A 59 2.77 -3.65 4.48
C LEU A 59 3.01 -5.16 4.59
N VAL A 60 2.26 -5.94 3.82
CA VAL A 60 2.53 -7.39 3.67
C VAL A 60 3.35 -7.58 2.41
N THR A 61 4.68 -7.68 2.57
CA THR A 61 5.66 -7.80 1.49
C THR A 61 6.04 -9.27 1.22
N HIS A 62 6.68 -9.51 0.08
CA HIS A 62 7.36 -10.77 -0.23
C HIS A 62 8.89 -10.56 -0.11
N SER A 63 9.66 -11.63 0.12
CA SER A 63 11.10 -11.59 0.40
C SER A 63 12.00 -11.51 -0.85
N SER A 64 11.44 -11.32 -2.04
CA SER A 64 12.15 -11.42 -3.31
C SER A 64 12.22 -10.10 -4.06
#